data_AF-A0ABD0NV18-F1
#
_entry.id   AF-A0ABD0NV18-F1
#
_cell.length_a   1.000
_cell.length_b   1.000
_cell.length_c   1.000
_cell.angle_alpha   90.00
_cell.angle_beta   90.00
_cell.angle_gamma   90.00
#
_symmetry.space_group_name_H-M   'P 1'
#
loop_
_entity.id
_entity.type
_entity.pdbx_description
1 polymer ?
#
loop_
_entity_poly.entity_id
_entity_poly.type
_entity_poly.pdbx_seq_one_letter_code
_entity_poly.pdbx_strand_id
1 'polypeptide(L)'
;TDEWRMSEVNKDFSVCRSYPSLLTVPKDIDDESLCKAASFRHGGRFPVLSYYHKKNGMVMMRAAQPLTGTNGRRCKEDEKLINATLCAGKRGYIIDTRTIAVAQQAKARGGGFEQEANYPQWRRIHKAIE
;
A
#
# COMPACT_ATOMS: atom_id res chain seq x y z
N THR A 1 12.55 10.17 12.43
CA THR A 1 11.53 11.23 12.50
C THR A 1 10.41 10.70 13.34
N ASP A 2 9.56 11.56 13.90
CA ASP A 2 8.50 11.12 14.80
C ASP A 2 7.22 10.68 14.05
N GLU A 3 7.31 10.49 12.73
CA GLU A 3 6.20 10.13 11.83
C GLU A 3 6.14 8.64 11.50
N TRP A 4 7.21 7.89 11.81
CA TRP A 4 7.34 6.46 11.48
C TRP A 4 7.64 5.66 12.73
N ARG A 5 7.07 4.45 12.82
CA ARG A 5 7.36 3.49 13.90
C ARG A 5 7.80 2.15 13.32
N MET A 6 8.52 1.39 14.14
CA MET A 6 8.77 -0.02 13.87
C MET A 6 7.60 -0.84 14.40
N SER A 7 7.08 -1.75 13.58
CA SER A 7 6.01 -2.67 13.93
C SER A 7 6.54 -4.09 13.96
N GLU A 8 6.23 -4.82 15.03
CA GLU A 8 6.47 -6.26 15.18
C GLU A 8 5.26 -7.10 14.72
N VAL A 9 4.29 -6.50 14.01
CA VAL A 9 3.07 -7.20 13.56
C VAL A 9 3.35 -8.46 12.72
N ASN A 10 4.53 -8.52 12.10
CA ASN A 10 4.95 -9.65 11.27
C ASN A 10 6.12 -10.45 11.89
N LYS A 11 6.34 -10.35 13.21
CA LYS A 11 7.50 -10.95 13.89
C LYS A 11 7.61 -12.46 13.67
N ASP A 12 6.47 -13.15 13.60
CA ASP A 12 6.33 -14.58 13.37
C ASP A 12 6.02 -14.94 11.91
N PHE A 13 6.06 -13.96 11.00
CA PHE A 13 5.73 -14.10 9.58
C PHE A 13 4.28 -14.53 9.29
N SER A 14 3.37 -14.42 10.27
CA SER A 14 1.97 -14.82 10.13
C SER A 14 1.15 -13.90 9.21
N VAL A 15 1.43 -12.59 9.23
CA VAL A 15 0.72 -11.58 8.43
C VAL A 15 1.18 -11.58 6.98
N CYS A 16 2.49 -11.68 6.76
CA CYS A 16 3.09 -11.74 5.43
C CYS A 16 4.40 -12.52 5.46
N ARG A 17 4.34 -13.78 5.01
CA ARG A 17 5.51 -14.69 4.94
C ARG A 17 6.69 -14.18 4.12
N SER A 18 6.42 -13.25 3.20
CA SER A 18 7.39 -12.75 2.23
C SER A 18 7.93 -11.35 2.57
N TYR A 19 7.55 -10.82 3.73
CA TYR A 19 8.07 -9.58 4.30
C TYR A 19 9.02 -9.88 5.48
N PRO A 20 9.91 -8.92 5.84
CA PRO A 20 10.71 -9.02 7.06
C PRO A 20 9.85 -9.11 8.34
N SER A 21 10.47 -9.57 9.43
CA SER A 21 9.82 -9.66 10.75
C SER A 21 9.53 -8.31 11.39
N LEU A 22 10.35 -7.29 11.08
CA LEU A 22 10.21 -5.92 11.57
C LEU A 22 9.93 -4.99 10.40
N LEU A 23 8.87 -4.19 10.49
CA LEU A 23 8.39 -3.34 9.40
C LEU A 23 8.31 -1.88 9.82
N THR A 24 8.71 -0.96 8.95
CA THR A 24 8.55 0.47 9.19
C THR A 24 7.24 0.97 8.57
N VAL A 25 6.37 1.52 9.42
CA VAL A 25 5.01 1.95 9.08
C VAL A 25 4.73 3.35 9.67
N PRO A 26 3.70 4.08 9.19
CA PRO A 26 3.35 5.37 9.77
C PRO A 26 2.97 5.23 11.25
N LYS A 27 3.39 6.19 12.08
CA LYS A 27 3.22 6.13 13.54
C LYS A 27 1.76 6.01 13.96
N ASP A 28 0.85 6.69 13.27
CA ASP A 28 -0.58 6.78 13.61
C ASP A 28 -1.41 5.59 13.11
N ILE A 29 -0.78 4.57 12.54
CA ILE A 29 -1.43 3.33 12.12
C ILE A 29 -1.12 2.26 13.15
N ASP A 30 -2.15 1.68 13.78
CA ASP A 30 -2.05 0.55 14.71
C ASP A 30 -1.87 -0.80 13.96
N ASP A 31 -1.40 -1.82 14.68
CA ASP A 31 -1.13 -3.15 14.10
C ASP A 31 -2.41 -3.88 13.65
N GLU A 32 -3.57 -3.59 14.26
CA GLU A 32 -4.86 -4.16 13.80
C GLU A 32 -5.23 -3.66 12.40
N SER A 33 -5.03 -2.36 12.15
CA SER A 33 -5.22 -1.74 10.83
C SER A 33 -4.27 -2.34 9.81
N LEU A 34 -3.02 -2.64 10.20
CA LEU A 34 -2.06 -3.32 9.32
C LEU A 34 -2.54 -4.73 8.94
N CYS A 35 -3.07 -5.51 9.89
CA CYS A 35 -3.63 -6.83 9.61
C CYS A 35 -4.81 -6.76 8.63
N LYS A 36 -5.71 -5.78 8.79
CA LYS A 36 -6.83 -5.56 7.86
C LYS A 36 -6.34 -5.17 6.47
N ALA A 37 -5.40 -4.22 6.37
CA ALA A 37 -4.78 -3.86 5.10
C ALA A 37 -4.03 -5.04 4.45
N ALA A 38 -3.35 -5.87 5.24
CA ALA A 38 -2.68 -7.08 4.77
C ALA A 38 -3.66 -8.06 4.13
N SER A 39 -4.82 -8.30 4.76
CA SER A 39 -5.85 -9.18 4.19
C SER A 39 -6.45 -8.66 2.87
N PHE A 40 -6.37 -7.34 2.62
CA PHE A 40 -6.79 -6.72 1.37
C PHE A 40 -5.70 -6.71 0.29
N ARG A 41 -4.45 -7.04 0.63
CA ARG A 41 -3.30 -6.98 -0.28
C ARG A 41 -2.84 -8.38 -0.64
N HIS A 42 -2.58 -8.60 -1.93
CA HIS A 42 -2.22 -9.94 -2.41
C HIS A 42 -0.99 -10.49 -1.66
N GLY A 43 -1.14 -11.68 -1.05
CA GLY A 43 -0.09 -12.32 -0.27
C GLY A 43 0.26 -11.64 1.06
N GLY A 44 -0.61 -10.78 1.59
CA GLY A 44 -0.35 -10.04 2.84
C GLY A 44 0.61 -8.86 2.68
N ARG A 45 1.01 -8.53 1.44
CA ARG A 45 2.06 -7.53 1.15
C ARG A 45 1.48 -6.12 1.15
N PHE A 46 1.12 -5.63 2.33
CA PHE A 46 0.58 -4.27 2.52
C PHE A 46 1.65 -3.18 2.30
N PRO A 47 1.25 -1.92 2.10
CA PRO A 47 2.18 -0.79 1.95
C PRO A 47 3.14 -0.66 3.13
N VAL A 48 4.44 -0.74 2.86
CA VAL A 48 5.52 -0.55 3.85
C VAL A 48 6.59 0.39 3.32
N LEU A 49 7.25 1.13 4.21
CA LEU A 49 8.34 2.05 3.84
C LEU A 49 9.51 1.28 3.21
N SER A 50 10.00 1.78 2.08
CA SER A 50 11.19 1.25 1.39
C SER A 50 12.33 2.27 1.34
N TYR A 51 11.99 3.57 1.26
CA TYR A 51 12.97 4.64 1.24
C TYR A 51 12.40 5.92 1.86
N TYR A 52 13.25 6.65 2.59
CA TYR A 52 12.92 7.94 3.19
C TYR A 52 14.00 8.98 2.82
N HIS A 53 13.61 10.02 2.11
CA HIS A 53 14.51 11.09 1.72
C HIS A 53 14.57 12.19 2.78
N LYS A 54 15.62 12.17 3.60
CA LYS A 54 15.76 13.04 4.79
C LYS A 54 15.59 14.54 4.52
N LYS A 55 16.05 15.03 3.37
CA LYS A 55 16.09 16.48 3.08
C LYS A 55 14.70 17.09 2.84
N ASN A 56 13.74 16.32 2.32
CA ASN A 56 12.41 16.85 1.97
C ASN A 56 11.25 15.97 2.46
N GLY A 57 11.53 14.91 3.22
CA GLY A 57 10.53 14.03 3.79
C GLY A 57 9.77 13.16 2.78
N MET A 58 10.18 13.12 1.51
CA MET A 58 9.56 12.25 0.52
C MET A 58 9.84 10.79 0.84
N VAL A 59 8.83 9.95 0.63
CA VAL A 59 8.90 8.52 0.91
C VAL A 59 8.59 7.70 -0.32
N MET A 60 9.20 6.53 -0.39
CA MET A 60 8.82 5.48 -1.33
C MET A 60 8.35 4.29 -0.52
N MET A 61 7.17 3.80 -0.86
CA MET A 61 6.59 2.60 -0.28
C MET A 61 6.47 1.52 -1.35
N ARG A 62 6.36 0.27 -0.90
CA ARG A 62 6.09 -0.88 -1.77
C ARG A 62 4.93 -1.69 -1.21
N ALA A 63 4.15 -2.29 -2.12
CA ALA A 63 3.03 -3.18 -1.80
C ALA A 63 2.80 -4.16 -2.96
N ALA A 64 1.99 -5.19 -2.72
CA ALA A 64 1.34 -5.93 -3.80
C ALA A 64 0.04 -5.25 -4.24
N GLN A 65 -0.54 -5.74 -5.33
CA GLN A 65 -1.85 -5.28 -5.80
C GLN A 65 -2.96 -5.44 -4.74
N PRO A 66 -3.95 -4.54 -4.71
CA PRO A 66 -5.12 -4.68 -3.86
C PRO A 66 -6.08 -5.75 -4.42
N LEU A 67 -6.85 -6.40 -3.53
CA LEU A 67 -7.82 -7.44 -3.85
C LEU A 67 -9.22 -6.87 -4.13
N THR A 68 -9.27 -5.82 -4.97
CA THR A 68 -10.52 -5.11 -5.31
C THR A 68 -11.51 -6.01 -6.06
N GLY A 69 -11.02 -6.85 -6.97
CA GLY A 69 -11.82 -7.71 -7.82
C GLY A 69 -12.77 -6.95 -8.75
N THR A 70 -13.64 -7.69 -9.42
CA THR A 70 -14.68 -7.14 -10.31
C THR A 70 -15.69 -6.27 -9.57
N ASN A 71 -16.01 -6.63 -8.33
CA ASN A 71 -16.97 -5.91 -7.47
C ASN A 71 -16.40 -4.61 -6.88
N GLY A 72 -15.13 -4.29 -7.13
CA GLY A 72 -14.53 -3.04 -6.66
C GLY A 72 -14.47 -2.92 -5.14
N ARG A 73 -14.20 -4.03 -4.44
CA ARG A 73 -14.05 -4.06 -2.97
C ARG A 73 -13.06 -3.00 -2.50
N ARG A 74 -13.34 -2.45 -1.32
CA ARG A 74 -12.55 -1.40 -0.66
C ARG A 74 -12.09 -1.88 0.72
N CYS A 75 -11.04 -1.25 1.23
CA CYS A 75 -10.55 -1.46 2.58
C CYS A 75 -10.23 -0.10 3.18
N LYS A 76 -10.97 0.28 4.23
CA LYS A 76 -10.79 1.58 4.91
C LYS A 76 -9.41 1.68 5.54
N GLU A 77 -8.90 0.58 6.04
CA GLU A 77 -7.58 0.50 6.69
C GLU A 77 -6.43 0.61 5.69
N ASP A 78 -6.58 0.05 4.48
CA ASP A 78 -5.62 0.26 3.38
C ASP A 78 -5.61 1.74 2.93
N GLU A 79 -6.80 2.32 2.75
CA GLU A 79 -6.95 3.76 2.42
C GLU A 79 -6.33 4.65 3.52
N LYS A 80 -6.59 4.35 4.79
CA LYS A 80 -6.03 5.06 5.95
C LYS A 80 -4.50 4.94 6.00
N LEU A 81 -3.97 3.73 5.85
CA LEU A 81 -2.54 3.44 5.89
C LEU A 81 -1.79 4.23 4.82
N ILE A 82 -2.30 4.24 3.59
CA ILE A 82 -1.69 4.96 2.50
C ILE A 82 -1.78 6.47 2.74
N ASN A 83 -2.95 6.99 3.13
CA ASN A 83 -3.11 8.44 3.39
C ASN A 83 -2.26 8.96 4.55
N ALA A 84 -1.98 8.14 5.57
CA ALA A 84 -1.11 8.51 6.69
C ALA A 84 0.34 8.82 6.27
N THR A 85 0.72 8.52 5.03
CA THR A 85 2.07 8.77 4.52
C THR A 85 2.18 10.12 3.79
N LEU A 86 1.06 10.82 3.59
CA LEU A 86 1.04 12.12 2.94
C LEU A 86 1.24 13.24 3.96
N CYS A 87 2.19 14.13 3.69
CA CYS A 87 2.26 15.40 4.40
C CYS A 87 1.07 16.29 4.02
N ALA A 88 0.64 17.16 4.94
CA ALA A 88 -0.45 18.11 4.72
C ALA A 88 -0.25 18.90 3.40
N GLY A 89 -1.30 18.97 2.59
CA GLY A 89 -1.31 19.68 1.30
C GLY A 89 -0.53 19.00 0.17
N LYS A 90 -0.07 17.76 0.33
CA LYS A 90 0.60 16.99 -0.73
C LYS A 90 -0.34 15.94 -1.34
N ARG A 91 -0.04 15.56 -2.59
CA ARG A 91 -0.66 14.44 -3.29
C ARG A 91 0.37 13.36 -3.52
N GLY A 92 -0.06 12.11 -3.49
CA GLY A 92 0.77 10.95 -3.74
C GLY A 92 0.59 10.39 -5.15
N TYR A 93 1.53 9.52 -5.54
CA TYR A 93 1.44 8.75 -6.77
C TYR A 93 1.42 7.27 -6.45
N ILE A 94 0.52 6.54 -7.11
CA ILE A 94 0.54 5.07 -7.13
C ILE A 94 1.02 4.67 -8.50
N ILE A 95 2.19 4.02 -8.55
CA ILE A 95 2.83 3.61 -9.79
C ILE A 95 2.55 2.12 -10.00
N ASP A 96 1.62 1.81 -10.90
CA ASP A 96 1.42 0.44 -11.37
C ASP A 96 2.42 0.15 -12.47
N THR A 97 3.31 -0.82 -12.24
CA THR A 97 4.39 -1.18 -13.15
C THR A 97 3.96 -2.18 -14.23
N ARG A 98 2.68 -2.59 -14.22
CA ARG A 98 2.10 -3.48 -15.23
C ARG A 98 1.59 -2.67 -16.43
N THR A 99 1.44 -3.34 -17.56
CA THR A 99 0.61 -2.82 -18.65
C THR A 99 -0.85 -2.73 -18.19
N ILE A 100 -1.63 -1.83 -18.81
CA ILE A 100 -3.05 -1.68 -18.51
C ILE A 100 -3.80 -3.00 -18.70
N ALA A 101 -3.48 -3.77 -19.75
CA ALA A 101 -4.10 -5.07 -20.02
C ALA A 101 -3.87 -6.08 -18.89
N VAL A 102 -2.63 -6.20 -18.38
CA VAL A 102 -2.30 -7.10 -17.27
C VAL A 102 -2.97 -6.65 -15.97
N ALA A 103 -3.03 -5.33 -15.71
CA ALA A 103 -3.72 -4.80 -14.54
C ALA A 103 -5.24 -5.10 -14.57
N GLN A 104 -5.88 -5.01 -15.75
CA GLN A 104 -7.29 -5.37 -15.93
C GLN A 104 -7.52 -6.88 -15.81
N GLN A 105 -6.64 -7.71 -16.37
CA GLN A 105 -6.72 -9.17 -16.20
C GLN A 105 -6.60 -9.56 -14.72
N ALA A 106 -5.71 -8.90 -13.97
CA ALA A 106 -5.57 -9.15 -12.55
C ALA A 106 -6.84 -8.75 -11.76
N LYS A 107 -7.50 -7.65 -12.14
CA LYS A 107 -8.81 -7.26 -11.61
C LYS A 107 -9.87 -8.35 -11.85
N ALA A 108 -9.92 -8.91 -13.06
CA ALA A 108 -10.84 -9.99 -13.40
C ALA A 108 -10.59 -11.27 -12.57
N ARG A 109 -9.35 -11.49 -12.10
CA ARG A 109 -8.96 -12.62 -11.24
C ARG A 109 -9.05 -12.33 -9.73
N GLY A 110 -9.73 -11.25 -9.33
CA GLY A 110 -9.93 -10.90 -7.92
C GLY A 110 -8.88 -9.98 -7.30
N GLY A 111 -7.80 -9.68 -8.02
CA GLY A 111 -6.83 -8.62 -7.70
C GLY A 111 -7.32 -7.25 -8.18
N GLY A 112 -6.40 -6.42 -8.68
CA GLY A 112 -6.75 -5.16 -9.33
C GLY A 112 -5.78 -4.03 -9.04
N PHE A 113 -6.33 -2.82 -8.91
CA PHE A 113 -5.59 -1.58 -8.71
C PHE A 113 -6.46 -0.54 -7.99
N GLU A 114 -5.83 0.49 -7.46
CA GLU A 114 -6.46 1.59 -6.74
C GLU A 114 -7.25 2.49 -7.69
N GLN A 115 -8.54 2.71 -7.39
CA GLN A 115 -9.41 3.59 -8.16
C GLN A 115 -9.33 5.01 -7.60
N GLU A 116 -9.09 6.03 -8.44
CA GLU A 116 -8.88 7.41 -7.96
C GLU A 116 -10.07 7.95 -7.14
N ALA A 117 -11.30 7.51 -7.43
CA ALA A 117 -12.49 7.85 -6.65
C ALA A 117 -12.41 7.39 -5.18
N ASN A 118 -11.70 6.29 -4.90
CA ASN A 118 -11.50 5.76 -3.55
C ASN A 118 -10.23 6.29 -2.88
N TYR A 119 -9.27 6.78 -3.68
CA TYR A 119 -7.99 7.33 -3.21
C TYR A 119 -7.79 8.76 -3.76
N PRO A 120 -8.63 9.75 -3.40
CA PRO A 120 -8.70 11.05 -4.08
C PRO A 120 -7.40 11.88 -3.98
N GLN A 121 -6.59 11.65 -2.94
CA GLN A 121 -5.29 12.30 -2.75
C GLN A 121 -4.17 11.63 -3.56
N TRP A 122 -4.44 10.51 -4.21
CA TRP A 122 -3.48 9.70 -4.95
C TRP A 122 -3.82 9.66 -6.43
N ARG A 123 -2.84 10.02 -7.25
CA ARG A 123 -2.95 9.87 -8.71
C ARG A 123 -2.36 8.53 -9.10
N ARG A 124 -3.14 7.70 -9.80
CA ARG A 124 -2.59 6.45 -10.35
C ARG A 124 -1.89 6.74 -11.66
N ILE A 125 -0.68 6.23 -11.82
CA ILE A 125 0.06 6.25 -13.08
C ILE A 125 0.42 4.82 -13.48
N HIS A 126 0.43 4.55 -14.78
CA HIS A 126 0.88 3.28 -15.33
C HIS A 126 2.24 3.51 -15.99
N LYS A 127 3.24 2.75 -15.58
CA LYS A 127 4.60 2.79 -16.12
C LYS A 127 5.08 1.36 -16.30
N ALA A 128 4.66 0.74 -17.41
CA ALA A 128 5.06 -0.61 -17.76
C ALA A 128 6.59 -0.72 -17.79
N ILE A 129 7.12 -1.71 -17.08
CA ILE A 129 8.56 -2.02 -17.04
C ILE A 129 8.91 -3.16 -18.02
N GLU A 130 7.89 -3.82 -18.58
CA GLU A 130 7.98 -4.90 -19.56
C GLU A 130 7.07 -4.63 -20.76
#